data_AF-A0A3L9DRA2-F1
#
_entry.id   AF-A0A3L9DRA2-F1
#
_cell.length_a   1.000
_cell.length_b   1.000
_cell.length_c   1.000
_cell.angle_alpha   90.00
_cell.angle_beta   90.00
_cell.angle_gamma   90.00
#
_symmetry.space_group_name_H-M   'P 1'
#
loop_
_entity.id
_entity.type
_entity.pdbx_description
1 polymer ?
#
loop_
_entity_poly.entity_id
_entity_poly.type
_entity_poly.pdbx_seq_one_letter_code
_entity_poly.pdbx_strand_id
1 'polypeptide(L)'
;MNKQEAIETIEKMGEYEPFVDEPISKKSVLNIINQIDEPQKVVIPKFVAEWIEGLRDKALNLFDAYQHPFEDKRVRKWFMDFSNFDLFARAWLDGYEIEKDKLYTVEIPNNGGTLALTSINGRLKLDHGYKCFPAKLTEEKIREKFNWAWQWAKPVEEE
;
A
#
# COMPACT_ATOMS: atom_id res chain seq x y z
N MET A 1 -2.70 -23.85 -8.06
CA MET A 1 -1.24 -23.82 -7.95
C MET A 1 -0.78 -22.45 -8.41
N ASN A 2 -0.16 -21.66 -7.55
CA ASN A 2 0.46 -20.39 -7.93
C ASN A 2 1.84 -20.62 -8.58
N LYS A 3 2.44 -19.57 -9.13
CA LYS A 3 3.75 -19.66 -9.81
C LYS A 3 4.85 -20.22 -8.90
N GLN A 4 4.89 -19.80 -7.63
CA GLN A 4 5.89 -20.27 -6.67
C GLN A 4 5.72 -21.76 -6.34
N GLU A 5 4.49 -22.22 -6.12
CA GLU A 5 4.19 -23.65 -5.89
C GLU A 5 4.61 -24.53 -7.09
N ALA A 6 4.46 -24.01 -8.33
CA ALA A 6 4.93 -24.69 -9.53
C ALA A 6 6.46 -24.79 -9.57
N ILE A 7 7.16 -23.70 -9.27
CA ILE A 7 8.63 -23.65 -9.21
C ILE A 7 9.15 -24.65 -8.16
N GLU A 8 8.61 -24.63 -6.93
CA GLU A 8 8.99 -25.56 -5.87
C GLU A 8 8.77 -27.02 -6.25
N THR A 9 7.69 -27.30 -7.00
CA THR A 9 7.40 -28.65 -7.48
C THR A 9 8.44 -29.11 -8.50
N ILE A 10 8.89 -28.22 -9.39
CA ILE A 10 9.91 -28.53 -10.39
C ILE A 10 11.30 -28.62 -9.79
N GLU A 11 11.61 -27.84 -8.76
CA GLU A 11 12.89 -27.95 -8.04
C GLU A 11 13.08 -29.34 -7.41
N LYS A 12 11.98 -30.01 -7.05
CA LYS A 12 11.97 -31.38 -6.51
C LYS A 12 12.11 -32.46 -7.60
N MET A 13 12.02 -32.12 -8.89
CA MET A 13 12.16 -33.06 -10.01
C MET A 13 13.63 -33.38 -10.34
N GLY A 14 13.84 -34.43 -11.14
CA GLY A 14 15.15 -34.75 -11.69
C GLY A 14 15.69 -33.64 -12.60
N GLU A 15 16.99 -33.66 -12.90
CA GLU A 15 17.59 -32.68 -13.82
C GLU A 15 17.03 -32.77 -15.25
N TYR A 16 16.60 -33.97 -15.64
CA TYR A 16 16.01 -34.26 -16.94
C TYR A 16 14.79 -35.17 -16.75
N GLU A 17 13.70 -34.83 -17.42
CA GLU A 17 12.48 -35.64 -17.43
C GLU A 17 12.16 -36.06 -18.89
N PRO A 18 11.61 -37.26 -19.12
CA PRO A 18 11.20 -37.70 -20.45
C PRO A 18 10.14 -36.76 -21.04
N PHE A 19 10.36 -36.25 -22.25
CA PHE A 19 9.41 -35.36 -22.92
C PHE A 19 9.33 -35.61 -24.43
N VAL A 20 8.26 -36.30 -24.85
CA VAL A 20 8.01 -36.68 -26.25
C VAL A 20 9.23 -37.39 -26.88
N ASP A 21 10.06 -36.66 -27.63
CA ASP A 21 11.20 -37.18 -28.37
C ASP A 21 12.55 -36.86 -27.71
N GLU A 22 12.64 -35.80 -26.90
CA GLU A 22 13.89 -35.34 -26.27
C GLU A 22 13.70 -35.04 -24.77
N PRO A 23 14.64 -35.44 -23.89
CA PRO A 23 14.53 -35.12 -22.47
C PRO A 23 14.52 -33.61 -22.24
N ILE A 24 13.52 -33.13 -21.50
CA ILE A 24 13.43 -31.72 -21.13
C ILE A 24 14.26 -31.48 -19.87
N SER A 25 15.14 -30.49 -19.91
CA SER A 25 15.90 -30.11 -18.73
C SER A 25 15.03 -29.32 -17.75
N LYS A 26 15.20 -29.54 -16.45
CA LYS A 26 14.59 -28.75 -15.39
C LYS A 26 14.81 -27.24 -15.60
N LYS A 27 16.01 -26.86 -16.03
CA LYS A 27 16.36 -25.47 -16.36
C LYS A 27 15.47 -24.89 -17.45
N SER A 28 15.16 -25.66 -18.50
CA SER A 28 14.25 -25.23 -19.57
C SER A 28 12.84 -24.99 -19.04
N VAL A 29 12.33 -25.90 -18.20
CA VAL A 29 10.99 -25.77 -17.60
C VAL A 29 10.91 -24.53 -16.70
N LEU A 30 11.91 -24.33 -15.82
CA LEU A 30 11.98 -23.15 -14.96
C LEU A 30 12.05 -21.85 -15.78
N ASN A 31 12.79 -21.83 -16.89
CA ASN A 31 12.86 -20.66 -17.77
C ASN A 31 11.51 -20.33 -18.43
N ILE A 32 10.70 -21.34 -18.76
CA ILE A 32 9.35 -21.13 -19.29
C ILE A 32 8.44 -20.58 -18.19
N ILE A 33 8.47 -21.18 -17.00
CA ILE A 33 7.63 -20.72 -15.88
C ILE A 33 8.00 -19.29 -15.47
N ASN A 34 9.29 -18.94 -15.47
CA ASN A 34 9.71 -17.59 -15.12
C ASN A 34 9.15 -16.51 -16.05
N GLN A 35 8.79 -16.86 -17.29
CA GLN A 35 8.12 -15.97 -18.25
C GLN A 35 6.62 -15.79 -17.99
N ILE A 36 6.01 -16.59 -17.10
CA ILE A 36 4.61 -16.41 -16.70
C ILE A 36 4.54 -15.20 -15.78
N ASP A 37 3.77 -14.18 -16.14
CA ASP A 37 3.55 -13.02 -15.29
C ASP A 37 2.79 -13.41 -14.02
N GLU A 38 3.25 -12.91 -12.86
CA GLU A 38 2.48 -13.02 -11.63
C GLU A 38 1.35 -11.99 -11.62
N PRO A 39 0.23 -12.28 -10.93
CA PRO A 39 -0.79 -11.28 -10.69
C PRO A 39 -0.14 -10.06 -10.02
N GLN A 40 -0.19 -8.91 -10.69
CA GLN A 40 0.37 -7.68 -10.14
C GLN A 40 -0.54 -7.20 -9.01
N LYS A 41 0.01 -7.17 -7.80
CA LYS A 41 -0.64 -6.54 -6.66
C LYS A 41 -0.87 -5.07 -6.98
N VAL A 42 -2.06 -4.60 -6.69
CA VAL A 42 -2.43 -3.21 -6.86
C VAL A 42 -2.15 -2.43 -5.57
N VAL A 43 -1.85 -1.14 -5.72
CA VAL A 43 -1.72 -0.23 -4.57
C VAL A 43 -3.10 0.34 -4.26
N ILE A 44 -3.56 0.18 -3.01
CA ILE A 44 -4.85 0.74 -2.55
C ILE A 44 -4.68 1.56 -1.27
N PRO A 45 -5.55 2.54 -1.01
CA PRO A 45 -5.52 3.27 0.25
C PRO A 45 -5.79 2.37 1.46
N LYS A 46 -5.18 2.71 2.60
CA LYS A 46 -5.31 1.93 3.84
C LYS A 46 -6.76 1.68 4.28
N PHE A 47 -7.64 2.67 4.17
CA PHE A 47 -9.05 2.49 4.56
C PHE A 47 -9.80 1.50 3.65
N VAL A 48 -9.35 1.30 2.41
CA VAL A 48 -9.91 0.30 1.49
C VAL A 48 -9.40 -1.08 1.86
N ALA A 49 -8.11 -1.21 2.22
CA ALA A 49 -7.55 -2.45 2.75
C ALA A 49 -8.29 -2.91 4.03
N GLU A 50 -8.48 -1.99 5.00
CA GLU A 50 -9.26 -2.24 6.22
C GLU A 50 -10.69 -2.71 5.91
N TRP A 51 -11.31 -2.14 4.87
CA TRP A 51 -12.63 -2.55 4.40
C TRP A 51 -12.64 -3.97 3.81
N ILE A 52 -11.67 -4.31 2.96
CA ILE A 52 -11.52 -5.66 2.37
C ILE A 52 -11.40 -6.71 3.47
N GLU A 53 -10.52 -6.50 4.44
CA GLU A 53 -10.33 -7.46 5.54
C GLU A 53 -11.61 -7.59 6.39
N GLY A 54 -12.28 -6.48 6.71
CA GLY A 54 -13.55 -6.52 7.44
C GLY A 54 -14.68 -7.25 6.70
N LEU A 55 -14.66 -7.28 5.37
CA LEU A 55 -15.60 -8.07 4.57
C LEU A 55 -15.24 -9.56 4.55
N ARG A 56 -13.95 -9.89 4.49
CA ARG A 56 -13.46 -11.27 4.56
C ARG A 56 -13.80 -11.91 5.89
N ASP A 57 -13.69 -11.17 7.00
CA ASP A 57 -14.10 -11.63 8.33
C ASP A 57 -15.60 -11.98 8.40
N LYS A 58 -16.42 -11.28 7.61
CA LYS A 58 -17.87 -11.54 7.49
C LYS A 58 -18.18 -12.68 6.50
N ALA A 59 -17.17 -13.35 5.94
CA ALA A 59 -17.29 -14.38 4.90
C ALA A 59 -18.09 -13.92 3.66
N LEU A 60 -18.04 -12.62 3.37
CA LEU A 60 -18.69 -12.03 2.20
C LEU A 60 -17.83 -12.22 0.96
N ASN A 61 -18.46 -12.43 -0.19
CA ASN A 61 -17.76 -12.58 -1.46
C ASN A 61 -17.61 -11.21 -2.16
N LEU A 62 -16.90 -11.19 -3.30
CA LEU A 62 -16.65 -9.96 -4.06
C LEU A 62 -17.95 -9.26 -4.51
N PHE A 63 -19.00 -10.02 -4.85
CA PHE A 63 -20.29 -9.43 -5.22
C PHE A 63 -20.93 -8.72 -4.03
N ASP A 64 -20.91 -9.34 -2.85
CA ASP A 64 -21.39 -8.71 -1.61
C ASP A 64 -20.57 -7.43 -1.31
N ALA A 65 -19.25 -7.49 -1.48
CA ALA A 65 -18.36 -6.34 -1.30
C ALA A 65 -18.74 -5.13 -2.15
N TYR A 66 -19.21 -5.37 -3.38
CA TYR A 66 -19.72 -4.35 -4.31
C TYR A 66 -21.11 -3.83 -3.97
N GLN A 67 -21.95 -4.64 -3.31
CA GLN A 67 -23.27 -4.22 -2.86
C GLN A 67 -23.20 -3.42 -1.55
N HIS A 68 -22.13 -3.61 -0.76
CA HIS A 68 -21.96 -2.99 0.57
C HIS A 68 -21.08 -1.74 0.69
N PRO A 69 -20.56 -1.03 -0.35
CA PRO A 69 -19.64 0.10 -0.16
C PRO A 69 -20.30 1.36 0.47
N PHE A 70 -21.53 1.23 1.00
CA PHE A 70 -22.35 2.32 1.52
C PHE A 70 -22.28 2.53 3.04
N GLU A 71 -21.62 1.64 3.80
CA GLU A 71 -21.47 1.80 5.25
C GLU A 71 -20.34 2.78 5.64
N ASP A 72 -19.21 2.79 4.91
CA ASP A 72 -18.11 3.75 5.13
C ASP A 72 -18.13 4.85 4.05
N LYS A 73 -18.27 6.12 4.49
CA LYS A 73 -18.30 7.30 3.61
C LYS A 73 -17.02 7.47 2.79
N ARG A 74 -15.86 7.05 3.32
CA ARG A 74 -14.55 7.15 2.67
C ARG A 74 -14.43 6.14 1.53
N VAL A 75 -14.86 4.90 1.78
CA VAL A 75 -14.95 3.84 0.77
C VAL A 75 -15.90 4.24 -0.34
N ARG A 76 -17.10 4.74 0.01
CA ARG A 76 -18.06 5.26 -0.97
C ARG A 76 -17.47 6.37 -1.84
N LYS A 77 -16.76 7.32 -1.24
CA LYS A 77 -16.12 8.43 -1.97
C LYS A 77 -15.02 7.91 -2.90
N TRP A 78 -14.26 6.91 -2.47
CA TRP A 78 -13.22 6.30 -3.29
C TRP A 78 -13.81 5.60 -4.53
N PHE A 79 -14.92 4.89 -4.38
CA PHE A 79 -15.68 4.31 -5.50
C PHE A 79 -16.42 5.33 -6.38
N MET A 80 -16.37 6.65 -6.11
CA MET A 80 -16.89 7.63 -7.07
C MET A 80 -16.05 7.72 -8.34
N ASP A 81 -14.77 7.33 -8.25
CA ASP A 81 -13.94 7.11 -9.43
C ASP A 81 -14.13 5.67 -9.91
N PHE A 82 -14.65 5.53 -11.13
CA PHE A 82 -14.99 4.22 -11.68
C PHE A 82 -13.77 3.34 -11.94
N SER A 83 -12.56 3.90 -12.10
CA SER A 83 -11.34 3.07 -12.23
C SER A 83 -11.01 2.32 -10.93
N ASN A 84 -11.52 2.77 -9.79
CA ASN A 84 -11.28 2.14 -8.50
C ASN A 84 -12.05 0.82 -8.33
N PHE A 85 -13.05 0.53 -9.18
CA PHE A 85 -13.71 -0.77 -9.20
C PHE A 85 -12.75 -1.87 -9.66
N ASP A 86 -12.06 -1.66 -10.78
CA ASP A 86 -11.09 -2.64 -11.28
C ASP A 86 -9.92 -2.82 -10.31
N LEU A 87 -9.44 -1.73 -9.69
CA LEU A 87 -8.44 -1.79 -8.62
C LEU A 87 -8.95 -2.61 -7.43
N PHE A 88 -10.20 -2.41 -7.00
CA PHE A 88 -10.77 -3.16 -5.89
C PHE A 88 -10.88 -4.67 -6.20
N ALA A 89 -11.38 -5.03 -7.39
CA ALA A 89 -11.45 -6.42 -7.81
C ALA A 89 -10.08 -7.09 -7.84
N ARG A 90 -9.07 -6.41 -8.40
CA ARG A 90 -7.67 -6.89 -8.41
C ARG A 90 -7.12 -7.02 -7.00
N ALA A 91 -7.33 -6.03 -6.14
CA ALA A 91 -6.94 -6.11 -4.73
C ALA A 91 -7.55 -7.33 -4.03
N TRP A 92 -8.82 -7.60 -4.31
CA TRP A 92 -9.54 -8.72 -3.72
C TRP A 92 -9.01 -10.09 -4.17
N LEU A 93 -8.74 -10.25 -5.47
CA LEU A 93 -8.36 -11.52 -6.10
C LEU A 93 -6.86 -11.79 -6.08
N ASP A 94 -6.07 -10.79 -6.46
CA ASP A 94 -4.63 -10.87 -6.69
C ASP A 94 -3.82 -10.42 -5.47
N GLY A 95 -4.49 -9.81 -4.49
CA GLY A 95 -3.87 -9.15 -3.34
C GLY A 95 -3.48 -7.70 -3.63
N TYR A 96 -3.02 -7.01 -2.59
CA TYR A 96 -2.75 -5.57 -2.66
C TYR A 96 -1.55 -5.17 -1.81
N GLU A 97 -1.02 -3.99 -2.13
CA GLU A 97 -0.11 -3.21 -1.30
C GLU A 97 -0.85 -1.98 -0.76
N ILE A 98 -0.53 -1.57 0.46
CA ILE A 98 -1.15 -0.39 1.05
C ILE A 98 -0.37 0.85 0.60
N GLU A 99 -1.08 1.84 0.07
CA GLU A 99 -0.52 3.16 -0.22
C GLU A 99 0.11 3.72 1.06
N LYS A 100 1.42 3.96 1.02
CA LYS A 100 2.11 4.56 2.15
C LYS A 100 1.62 6.00 2.30
N ASP A 101 1.18 6.34 3.51
CA ASP A 101 0.74 7.69 3.82
C ASP A 101 1.84 8.70 3.46
N LYS A 102 1.54 9.70 2.64
CA LYS A 102 2.46 10.82 2.41
C LYS A 102 2.67 11.55 3.74
N LEU A 103 3.87 11.42 4.29
CA LEU A 103 4.27 12.11 5.50
C LEU A 103 4.87 13.45 5.16
N TYR A 104 4.62 14.43 6.01
CA TYR A 104 5.11 15.79 5.89
C TYR A 104 5.79 16.21 7.19
N THR A 105 6.78 17.08 7.03
CA THR A 105 7.42 17.82 8.12
C THR A 105 7.08 19.29 7.96
N VAL A 106 6.87 20.01 9.07
CA VAL A 106 6.52 21.44 9.02
C VAL A 106 7.55 22.22 9.81
N GLU A 107 8.21 23.15 9.12
CA GLU A 107 9.25 24.03 9.67
C GLU A 107 8.94 25.48 9.29
N ILE A 108 8.64 26.30 10.28
CA ILE A 108 8.17 27.67 10.10
C ILE A 108 9.33 28.64 10.40
N PRO A 109 9.64 29.58 9.50
CA PRO A 109 10.62 30.64 9.78
C PRO A 109 10.17 31.53 10.95
N ASN A 110 11.08 31.83 11.88
CA ASN A 110 10.79 32.70 13.03
C ASN A 110 12.01 33.57 13.39
N ASN A 111 11.96 34.89 13.13
CA ASN A 111 12.96 35.93 13.44
C ASN A 111 14.25 35.45 14.15
N GLY A 112 15.17 34.84 13.38
CA GLY A 112 16.48 34.36 13.88
C GLY A 112 16.60 32.85 14.13
N GLY A 113 15.57 32.06 13.86
CA GLY A 113 15.57 30.59 13.96
C GLY A 113 14.38 29.93 13.24
N THR A 114 14.13 28.66 13.57
CA THR A 114 13.06 27.84 12.99
C THR A 114 12.16 27.30 14.10
N LEU A 115 10.85 27.27 13.86
CA LEU A 115 9.87 26.55 14.67
C LEU A 115 9.51 25.25 13.95
N ALA A 116 9.72 24.11 14.60
CA ALA A 116 9.32 22.82 14.04
C ALA A 116 8.01 22.35 14.67
N LEU A 117 7.13 21.77 13.87
CA LEU A 117 5.96 21.05 14.38
C LEU A 117 6.41 19.67 14.88
N THR A 118 6.36 19.46 16.19
CA THR A 118 6.81 18.23 16.84
C THR A 118 5.65 17.53 17.56
N SER A 119 5.78 16.23 17.79
CA SER A 119 4.84 15.43 18.56
C SER A 119 5.48 15.08 19.90
N ILE A 120 5.04 15.75 20.97
CA ILE A 120 5.57 15.54 22.33
C ILE A 120 4.46 14.92 23.17
N ASN A 121 4.67 13.72 23.70
CA ASN A 121 3.69 12.96 24.49
C ASN A 121 2.34 12.81 23.77
N GLY A 122 2.37 12.56 22.45
CA GLY A 122 1.17 12.39 21.62
C GLY A 122 0.39 13.68 21.33
N ARG A 123 0.94 14.86 21.67
CA ARG A 123 0.35 16.15 21.34
C ARG A 123 1.24 16.92 20.38
N LEU A 124 0.63 17.43 19.31
CA LEU A 124 1.29 18.31 18.36
C LEU A 124 1.56 19.68 19.01
N LYS A 125 2.81 20.12 18.96
CA LYS A 125 3.26 21.40 19.50
C LYS A 125 4.25 22.04 18.54
N LEU A 126 4.27 23.36 18.51
CA LEU A 126 5.38 24.11 17.92
C LEU A 126 6.48 24.21 18.96
N ASP A 127 7.65 23.72 18.61
CA ASP A 127 8.82 23.77 19.48
C ASP A 127 9.92 24.64 18.85
N HIS A 128 10.61 25.38 19.70
CA HIS A 128 11.67 26.30 19.34
C HIS A 128 12.95 25.85 20.04
N GLY A 129 13.83 25.16 19.31
CA GLY A 129 15.05 24.63 19.92
C GLY A 129 16.11 24.24 18.90
N TYR A 130 17.38 24.33 19.34
CA TYR A 130 18.59 24.02 18.56
C TYR A 130 18.70 22.55 18.08
N LYS A 131 17.79 21.65 18.49
CA LYS A 131 17.73 20.22 18.11
C LYS A 131 16.29 19.72 17.95
N CYS A 132 15.45 20.48 17.25
CA CYS A 132 14.09 20.06 16.97
C CYS A 132 14.07 19.11 15.76
N PHE A 133 13.66 17.86 15.97
CA PHE A 133 13.34 16.95 14.88
C PHE A 133 11.86 17.11 14.53
N PRO A 134 11.51 17.65 13.36
CA PRO A 134 10.11 17.80 12.97
C PRO A 134 9.44 16.42 12.94
N ALA A 135 8.22 16.36 13.47
CA ALA A 135 7.46 15.12 13.43
C ALA A 135 7.03 14.82 11.98
N LYS A 136 7.13 13.56 11.58
CA LYS A 136 6.54 13.07 10.34
C LYS A 136 5.05 12.86 10.54
N LEU A 137 4.23 13.68 9.88
CA LEU A 137 2.78 13.73 10.10
C LEU A 137 2.02 13.60 8.78
N THR A 138 0.82 13.01 8.81
CA THR A 138 -0.08 13.00 7.66
C THR A 138 -0.65 14.39 7.41
N GLU A 139 -1.05 14.66 6.15
CA GLU A 139 -1.72 15.90 5.77
C GLU A 139 -2.95 16.19 6.65
N GLU A 140 -3.78 15.18 6.90
CA GLU A 140 -4.98 15.30 7.74
C GLU A 140 -4.65 15.83 9.14
N LYS A 141 -3.62 15.26 9.80
CA LYS A 141 -3.21 15.68 11.16
C LYS A 141 -2.70 17.12 11.21
N ILE A 142 -1.99 17.55 10.17
CA ILE A 142 -1.51 18.93 10.09
C ILE A 142 -2.70 19.86 9.83
N ARG A 143 -3.57 19.53 8.88
CA ARG A 143 -4.72 20.38 8.53
C ARG A 143 -5.79 20.46 9.61
N GLU A 144 -5.96 19.45 10.44
CA GLU A 144 -6.97 19.47 11.51
C GLU A 144 -6.76 20.64 12.49
N LYS A 145 -5.49 20.91 12.87
CA LYS A 145 -5.17 21.88 13.94
C LYS A 145 -4.18 22.97 13.55
N PHE A 146 -3.41 22.75 12.49
CA PHE A 146 -2.33 23.61 12.02
C PHE A 146 -2.44 23.88 10.51
N ASN A 147 -3.67 23.97 9.97
CA ASN A 147 -3.88 24.24 8.53
C ASN A 147 -3.14 25.50 8.04
N TRP A 148 -3.04 26.53 8.88
CA TRP A 148 -2.30 27.75 8.56
C TRP A 148 -0.80 27.50 8.35
N ALA A 149 -0.25 26.45 8.97
CA ALA A 149 1.15 26.06 8.87
C ALA A 149 1.43 25.15 7.66
N TRP A 150 0.39 24.69 6.95
CA TRP A 150 0.52 23.81 5.79
C TRP A 150 1.39 24.38 4.66
N GLN A 151 1.42 25.71 4.52
CA GLN A 151 2.26 26.38 3.51
C GLN A 151 3.77 26.13 3.70
N TRP A 152 4.20 25.70 4.89
CA TRP A 152 5.58 25.32 5.19
C TRP A 152 5.78 23.80 5.28
N ALA A 153 4.79 22.99 4.90
CA ALA A 153 4.89 21.54 4.90
C ALA A 153 5.79 21.05 3.75
N LYS A 154 6.76 20.20 4.07
CA LYS A 154 7.63 19.52 3.11
C LYS A 154 7.35 18.02 3.13
N PRO A 155 7.14 17.37 1.97
CA PRO A 155 6.99 15.93 1.91
C PRO A 155 8.28 15.27 2.39
N VAL A 156 8.13 14.18 3.14
CA VAL A 156 9.24 13.32 3.52
C VAL A 156 9.48 12.38 2.35
N GLU A 157 10.57 12.57 1.64
CA GLU A 157 11.03 11.59 0.64
C GLU A 157 11.44 10.31 1.39
N GLU A 158 10.85 9.17 1.00
CA GLU A 158 11.30 7.87 1.48
C GLU A 158 12.54 7.47 0.68
N GLU A 159 13.68 7.26 1.35
CA GLU A 159 14.85 6.56 0.79
C GLU A 159 14.56 5.07 0.60
#